data_AF-A0A7V5AQ21-F1
#
_entry.id   AF-A0A7V5AQ21-F1
#
_cell.length_a   1.000
_cell.length_b   1.000
_cell.length_c   1.000
_cell.angle_alpha   90.00
_cell.angle_beta   90.00
_cell.angle_gamma   90.00
#
_symmetry.space_group_name_H-M   'P 1'
#
loop_
_entity.id
_entity.type
_entity.pdbx_description
1 polymer ?
#
loop_
_entity_poly.entity_id
_entity_poly.type
_entity_poly.pdbx_seq_one_letter_code
_entity_poly.pdbx_strand_id
1 'polypeptide(L)'
;MQKILFVLVVVFATSLVFADIVKRKDGSEVKGKILSDDEEGISVATEFGVVKIPKADVETVLKEPSLKEQYGTKLKETAVNDAKAQYELGLWCKNKGMKVEARYHFLKVIEIDPDFADARKELGYVFYGGRWIHETELKSMLEGTDLIVYDGKVMRKEEYEKLKESEVSKEQPKPTEQPTPPLNEPKPTVKDDSVEWSKARTYSVPPFTIKSNCAKSVASRYEDFLSSMVPTYRELFGQPRKDAKKFEVWLFRSVDDYAQNTGRPQQPGVFYDTDSCRVGIYDGAGTVDSGGTEPLLGRYCAYQYLDQVMMDAQGAPPWIIEGFAGFCEAVEVSKTGKAKVGIIPRNAMLKVKAALTGGNLPTVTDLVRMPRSRFGDNERAYAWSLVHFMLKSAQYTKALKSYFSYVSNLTFRQQPGQPPTRGTTPHYQKFQELVGDVDQLNTAWRTWISKTEVPTEGKISGDTYTSDRYEFSFKKPSAFSFFKEAQEAGFVIGAEMSDAKIKVLVYANSQKVDAKGYVEKEAKKLTGNYKNVQTGEVSGSNCLGAFILYTDSDQIRKPSSDAPLLFHYDAVFTNEKFIYIIRLTCFEANRTKYEKDFSEAVSSFTLGNK
;
A
#
# COMPACT_ATOMS: atom_id res chain seq x y z
N MET A 1 15.61 -41.58 56.50
CA MET A 1 15.92 -41.33 55.07
C MET A 1 14.62 -40.95 54.37
N GLN A 2 14.45 -39.68 53.98
CA GLN A 2 13.26 -39.24 53.24
C GLN A 2 13.48 -39.49 51.74
N LYS A 3 12.52 -40.12 51.06
CA LYS A 3 12.41 -40.06 49.59
C LYS A 3 11.52 -38.86 49.27
N ILE A 4 12.12 -37.77 48.80
CA ILE A 4 11.37 -36.55 48.45
C ILE A 4 10.62 -36.79 47.14
N LEU A 5 9.29 -36.71 47.20
CA LEU A 5 8.40 -36.87 46.06
C LEU A 5 8.31 -35.55 45.28
N PHE A 6 9.13 -35.40 44.23
CA PHE A 6 9.04 -34.23 43.34
C PHE A 6 7.89 -34.38 42.35
N VAL A 7 6.67 -34.07 42.79
CA VAL A 7 5.54 -33.85 41.88
C VAL A 7 5.68 -32.45 41.28
N LEU A 8 6.17 -32.36 40.04
CA LEU A 8 6.26 -31.08 39.33
C LEU A 8 4.87 -30.68 38.79
N VAL A 9 3.99 -30.21 39.67
CA VAL A 9 2.67 -29.69 39.28
C VAL A 9 2.84 -28.32 38.62
N VAL A 10 3.14 -28.30 37.32
CA VAL A 10 3.08 -27.08 36.51
C VAL A 10 1.62 -26.78 36.22
N VAL A 11 0.95 -26.06 37.13
CA VAL A 11 -0.40 -25.53 36.89
C VAL A 11 -0.31 -24.38 35.88
N PHE A 12 -0.30 -24.70 34.59
CA PHE A 12 -0.64 -23.72 33.56
C PHE A 12 -2.14 -23.42 33.64
N ALA A 13 -2.50 -22.50 34.53
CA ALA A 13 -3.84 -21.91 34.62
C ALA A 13 -4.11 -20.93 33.45
N THR A 14 -3.70 -21.29 32.23
CA THR A 14 -4.22 -20.70 31.01
C THR A 14 -5.65 -21.17 30.84
N SER A 15 -6.61 -20.24 30.81
CA SER A 15 -8.02 -20.52 30.59
C SER A 15 -8.23 -21.10 29.18
N LEU A 16 -8.23 -22.43 29.08
CA LEU A 16 -8.61 -23.21 27.88
C LEU A 16 -10.14 -23.14 27.65
N VAL A 17 -10.65 -21.91 27.56
CA VAL A 17 -11.94 -21.62 26.93
C VAL A 17 -11.66 -21.50 25.43
N PHE A 18 -11.57 -22.66 24.77
CA PHE A 18 -12.16 -23.01 23.47
C PHE A 18 -11.47 -24.28 22.93
N ALA A 19 -12.16 -25.42 22.96
CA ALA A 19 -11.69 -26.72 22.46
C ALA A 19 -12.87 -27.65 22.08
N ASP A 20 -12.74 -28.40 20.98
CA ASP A 20 -13.72 -29.42 20.60
C ASP A 20 -13.72 -30.60 21.60
N ILE A 21 -14.86 -31.26 21.77
CA ILE A 21 -14.99 -32.46 22.62
C ILE A 21 -15.51 -33.62 21.78
N VAL A 22 -14.72 -34.69 21.67
CA VAL A 22 -15.16 -35.98 21.14
C VAL A 22 -15.57 -36.88 22.31
N LYS A 23 -16.85 -37.23 22.40
CA LYS A 23 -17.34 -38.26 23.33
C LYS A 23 -17.24 -39.64 22.68
N ARG A 24 -16.75 -40.62 23.42
CA ARG A 24 -16.65 -42.03 23.00
C ARG A 24 -17.73 -42.86 23.71
N LYS A 25 -18.16 -43.95 23.06
CA LYS A 25 -19.25 -44.84 23.53
C LYS A 25 -18.96 -45.57 24.85
N ASP A 26 -17.72 -45.54 25.34
CA ASP A 26 -17.32 -46.00 26.68
C ASP A 26 -17.49 -44.92 27.76
N GLY A 27 -18.03 -43.75 27.43
CA GLY A 27 -18.23 -42.61 28.31
C GLY A 27 -17.01 -41.69 28.46
N SER A 28 -15.89 -41.98 27.78
CA SER A 28 -14.70 -41.12 27.83
C SER A 28 -14.82 -39.88 26.93
N GLU A 29 -14.27 -38.75 27.39
CA GLU A 29 -14.20 -37.50 26.62
C GLU A 29 -12.76 -37.18 26.24
N VAL A 30 -12.50 -36.88 24.96
CA VAL A 30 -11.23 -36.33 24.49
C VAL A 30 -11.43 -34.87 24.11
N LYS A 31 -10.66 -33.97 24.73
CA LYS A 31 -10.78 -32.52 24.55
C LYS A 31 -9.54 -31.97 23.84
N GLY A 32 -9.75 -31.17 22.80
CA GLY A 32 -8.67 -30.63 21.98
C GLY A 32 -9.17 -30.18 20.62
N LYS A 33 -8.27 -29.71 19.76
CA LYS A 33 -8.65 -29.25 18.42
C LYS A 33 -8.71 -30.41 17.43
N ILE A 34 -9.82 -30.60 16.72
CA ILE A 34 -9.91 -31.62 15.67
C ILE A 34 -9.01 -31.24 14.48
N LEU A 35 -8.16 -32.17 14.05
CA LEU A 35 -7.23 -32.07 12.93
C LEU A 35 -7.73 -32.81 11.68
N SER A 36 -8.31 -34.00 11.85
CA SER A 36 -8.97 -34.78 10.79
C SER A 36 -10.25 -35.43 11.31
N ASP A 37 -11.19 -35.65 10.39
CA ASP A 37 -12.48 -36.31 10.63
C ASP A 37 -12.76 -37.15 9.37
N ASP A 38 -12.33 -38.41 9.40
CA ASP A 38 -12.24 -39.32 8.25
C ASP A 38 -12.94 -40.67 8.52
N GLU A 39 -12.96 -41.56 7.52
CA GLU A 39 -13.64 -42.87 7.65
C GLU A 39 -12.92 -43.81 8.64
N GLU A 40 -11.60 -43.66 8.84
CA GLU A 40 -10.87 -44.43 9.85
C GLU A 40 -11.08 -43.86 11.26
N GLY A 41 -11.16 -42.53 11.41
CA GLY A 41 -11.36 -41.90 12.71
C GLY A 41 -11.29 -40.38 12.77
N ILE A 42 -11.28 -39.87 14.00
CA ILE A 42 -11.12 -38.44 14.30
C ILE A 42 -9.77 -38.22 14.98
N SER A 43 -8.93 -37.37 14.40
CA SER A 43 -7.62 -37.01 14.98
C SER A 43 -7.76 -35.72 15.78
N VAL A 44 -7.47 -35.76 17.09
CA VAL A 44 -7.62 -34.62 18.01
C VAL A 44 -6.26 -34.19 18.55
N ALA A 45 -5.88 -32.92 18.39
CA ALA A 45 -4.73 -32.32 19.03
C ALA A 45 -5.07 -31.92 20.47
N THR A 46 -4.57 -32.70 21.43
CA THR A 46 -4.66 -32.44 22.87
C THR A 46 -3.37 -31.76 23.36
N GLU A 47 -3.37 -31.25 24.59
CA GLU A 47 -2.15 -30.71 25.23
C GLU A 47 -1.02 -31.76 25.40
N PHE A 48 -1.37 -33.05 25.39
CA PHE A 48 -0.43 -34.18 25.49
C PHE A 48 -0.01 -34.75 24.13
N GLY A 49 -0.48 -34.19 23.01
CA GLY A 49 -0.20 -34.63 21.65
C GLY A 49 -1.45 -35.02 20.86
N VAL A 50 -1.25 -35.61 19.67
CA VAL A 50 -2.35 -35.99 18.76
C VAL A 50 -2.87 -37.39 19.08
N VAL A 51 -4.17 -37.50 19.33
CA VAL A 51 -4.89 -38.75 19.61
C VAL A 51 -5.81 -39.06 18.43
N LYS A 52 -5.63 -40.21 17.75
CA LYS A 52 -6.60 -40.70 16.74
C LYS A 52 -7.61 -41.63 17.42
N ILE A 53 -8.90 -41.29 17.29
CA ILE A 53 -10.04 -42.01 17.86
C ILE A 53 -10.73 -42.77 16.72
N PRO A 54 -10.82 -44.11 16.74
CA PRO A 54 -11.48 -44.87 15.68
C PRO A 54 -12.94 -44.43 15.48
N LYS A 55 -13.39 -44.34 14.23
CA LYS A 55 -14.74 -43.81 13.92
C LYS A 55 -15.87 -44.63 14.57
N ALA A 56 -15.64 -45.92 14.78
CA ALA A 56 -16.55 -46.84 15.47
C ALA A 56 -16.74 -46.51 16.97
N ASP A 57 -15.75 -45.91 17.63
CA ASP A 57 -15.78 -45.59 19.06
C ASP A 57 -16.52 -44.28 19.37
N VAL A 58 -16.63 -43.39 18.38
CA VAL A 58 -17.21 -42.05 18.55
C VAL A 58 -18.72 -42.17 18.78
N GLU A 59 -19.21 -41.52 19.84
CA GLU A 59 -20.63 -41.36 20.13
C GLU A 59 -21.15 -40.03 19.59
N THR A 60 -20.55 -38.91 20.03
CA THR A 60 -20.91 -37.55 19.59
C THR A 60 -19.66 -36.66 19.51
N VAL A 61 -19.74 -35.63 18.67
CA VAL A 61 -18.69 -34.61 18.53
C VAL A 61 -19.30 -33.25 18.79
N LEU A 62 -18.94 -32.65 19.92
CA LEU A 62 -19.30 -31.28 20.28
C LEU A 62 -18.20 -30.36 19.76
N LYS A 63 -18.34 -29.93 18.51
CA LYS A 63 -17.49 -28.88 17.92
C LYS A 63 -17.96 -27.54 18.45
N GLU A 64 -17.03 -26.69 18.88
CA GLU A 64 -17.40 -25.32 19.23
C GLU A 64 -17.57 -24.47 17.97
N PRO A 65 -18.53 -23.54 17.92
CA PRO A 65 -18.65 -22.62 16.80
C PRO A 65 -17.36 -21.80 16.69
N SER A 66 -16.69 -21.87 15.54
CA SER A 66 -15.51 -21.06 15.27
C SER A 66 -15.83 -19.58 15.37
N LEU A 67 -14.82 -18.71 15.52
CA LEU A 67 -15.05 -17.25 15.55
C LEU A 67 -15.85 -16.76 14.33
N LYS A 68 -15.70 -17.42 13.16
CA LYS A 68 -16.46 -17.14 11.94
C LYS A 68 -17.94 -17.54 12.04
N GLU A 69 -18.27 -18.61 12.76
CA GLU A 69 -19.65 -19.05 13.01
C GLU A 69 -20.31 -18.24 14.13
N GLN A 70 -19.59 -17.92 15.20
CA GLN A 70 -20.04 -16.97 16.23
C GLN A 70 -20.37 -15.62 15.59
N TYR A 71 -19.47 -15.10 14.75
CA TYR A 71 -19.69 -13.90 13.94
C TYR A 71 -20.88 -14.04 12.98
N GLY A 72 -20.97 -15.15 12.24
CA GLY A 72 -22.07 -15.41 11.30
C GLY A 72 -23.46 -15.55 11.94
N THR A 73 -23.53 -15.97 13.20
CA THR A 73 -24.77 -15.90 14.00
C THR A 73 -25.07 -14.47 14.41
N LYS A 74 -24.11 -13.76 15.00
CA LYS A 74 -24.30 -12.36 15.41
C LYS A 74 -24.66 -11.44 14.24
N LEU A 75 -24.07 -11.65 13.06
CA LEU A 75 -24.36 -10.89 11.85
C LEU A 75 -25.82 -11.05 11.36
N LYS A 76 -26.50 -12.16 11.72
CA LYS A 76 -27.94 -12.36 11.46
C LYS A 76 -28.83 -11.73 12.53
N GLU A 77 -28.34 -11.65 13.77
CA GLU A 77 -29.00 -10.97 14.90
C GLU A 77 -28.87 -9.44 14.80
N THR A 78 -27.87 -8.95 14.06
CA THR A 78 -27.53 -7.53 13.95
C THR A 78 -28.28 -6.86 12.81
N ALA A 79 -29.12 -5.87 13.11
CA ALA A 79 -29.84 -5.11 12.08
C ALA A 79 -28.86 -4.35 11.16
N VAL A 80 -29.08 -4.46 9.84
CA VAL A 80 -28.12 -3.98 8.81
C VAL A 80 -28.01 -2.46 8.76
N ASN A 81 -29.12 -1.76 9.06
CA ASN A 81 -29.21 -0.29 9.02
C ASN A 81 -29.30 0.34 10.43
N ASP A 82 -29.00 -0.42 11.48
CA ASP A 82 -28.89 0.08 12.84
C ASP A 82 -27.40 0.27 13.15
N ALA A 83 -26.96 1.52 13.17
CA ALA A 83 -25.56 1.85 13.44
C ALA A 83 -25.11 1.31 14.80
N LYS A 84 -25.97 1.29 15.82
CA LYS A 84 -25.62 0.79 17.15
C LYS A 84 -25.43 -0.71 17.17
N ALA A 85 -26.32 -1.45 16.53
CA ALA A 85 -26.17 -2.88 16.36
C ALA A 85 -24.85 -3.20 15.62
N GLN A 86 -24.56 -2.48 14.52
CA GLN A 86 -23.29 -2.61 13.79
C GLN A 86 -22.07 -2.25 14.65
N TYR A 87 -22.16 -1.21 15.49
CA TYR A 87 -21.05 -0.75 16.34
C TYR A 87 -20.75 -1.76 17.47
N GLU A 88 -21.78 -2.27 18.13
CA GLU A 88 -21.65 -3.32 19.14
C GLU A 88 -21.08 -4.62 18.54
N LEU A 89 -21.47 -5.00 17.32
CA LEU A 89 -20.86 -6.11 16.59
C LEU A 89 -19.40 -5.83 16.22
N GLY A 90 -19.07 -4.62 15.74
CA GLY A 90 -17.70 -4.22 15.44
C GLY A 90 -16.76 -4.27 16.66
N LEU A 91 -17.26 -3.91 17.83
CA LEU A 91 -16.54 -4.01 19.10
C LEU A 91 -16.43 -5.44 19.61
N TRP A 92 -17.45 -6.27 19.42
CA TRP A 92 -17.34 -7.70 19.66
C TRP A 92 -16.23 -8.31 18.77
N CYS A 93 -16.19 -7.96 17.49
CA CYS A 93 -15.12 -8.34 16.57
C CYS A 93 -13.74 -7.83 17.04
N LYS A 94 -13.63 -6.55 17.44
CA LYS A 94 -12.38 -5.97 17.98
C LYS A 94 -11.87 -6.77 19.19
N ASN A 95 -12.76 -7.06 20.14
CA ASN A 95 -12.44 -7.79 21.36
C ASN A 95 -12.12 -9.28 21.11
N LYS A 96 -12.57 -9.84 19.97
CA LYS A 96 -12.18 -11.17 19.49
C LYS A 96 -10.94 -11.17 18.58
N GLY A 97 -10.28 -10.02 18.39
CA GLY A 97 -9.12 -9.88 17.51
C GLY A 97 -9.44 -9.89 16.01
N MET A 98 -10.72 -9.91 15.64
CA MET A 98 -11.23 -9.89 14.26
C MET A 98 -11.16 -8.47 13.69
N LYS A 99 -9.93 -7.98 13.48
CA LYS A 99 -9.65 -6.56 13.16
C LYS A 99 -10.23 -6.10 11.82
N VAL A 100 -10.40 -7.00 10.85
CA VAL A 100 -10.95 -6.65 9.53
C VAL A 100 -12.47 -6.49 9.61
N GLU A 101 -13.13 -7.41 10.32
CA GLU A 101 -14.57 -7.41 10.59
C GLU A 101 -14.95 -6.27 11.54
N ALA A 102 -14.11 -5.99 12.55
CA ALA A 102 -14.24 -4.81 13.39
C ALA A 102 -14.18 -3.53 12.56
N ARG A 103 -13.14 -3.38 11.72
CA ARG A 103 -13.01 -2.22 10.82
C ARG A 103 -14.15 -2.14 9.80
N TYR A 104 -14.61 -3.26 9.24
CA TYR A 104 -15.78 -3.30 8.35
C TYR A 104 -17.04 -2.83 9.06
N HIS A 105 -17.30 -3.29 10.28
CA HIS A 105 -18.45 -2.83 11.04
C HIS A 105 -18.31 -1.37 11.46
N PHE A 106 -17.14 -0.90 11.87
CA PHE A 106 -16.92 0.53 12.09
C PHE A 106 -17.06 1.35 10.81
N LEU A 107 -16.72 0.80 9.64
CA LEU A 107 -17.00 1.43 8.35
C LEU A 107 -18.51 1.44 8.03
N LYS A 108 -19.26 0.37 8.31
CA LYS A 108 -20.73 0.35 8.19
C LYS A 108 -21.40 1.33 9.14
N VAL A 109 -20.90 1.42 10.37
CA VAL A 109 -21.29 2.46 11.33
C VAL A 109 -21.01 3.83 10.74
N ILE A 110 -19.86 4.06 10.08
CA ILE A 110 -19.57 5.32 9.38
C ILE A 110 -20.14 5.46 7.95
N GLU A 111 -21.12 4.62 7.58
CA GLU A 111 -21.80 4.63 6.27
C GLU A 111 -23.32 4.79 6.39
N ILE A 112 -23.96 4.05 7.31
CA ILE A 112 -25.37 4.26 7.71
C ILE A 112 -25.57 5.72 8.15
N ASP A 113 -24.47 6.30 8.63
CA ASP A 113 -24.46 7.27 9.68
C ASP A 113 -23.02 7.93 9.61
N PRO A 114 -22.74 9.20 9.18
CA PRO A 114 -21.47 10.01 9.35
C PRO A 114 -20.78 10.73 10.59
N ASP A 115 -21.33 11.17 11.74
CA ASP A 115 -20.56 11.83 12.84
C ASP A 115 -20.38 11.13 14.23
N PHE A 116 -20.51 9.79 14.37
CA PHE A 116 -20.02 8.98 15.53
C PHE A 116 -18.57 9.34 15.70
N ALA A 117 -18.29 10.07 16.77
CA ALA A 117 -16.94 10.36 17.21
C ALA A 117 -16.08 9.09 17.40
N ASP A 118 -16.72 7.92 17.41
CA ASP A 118 -16.30 6.81 18.23
C ASP A 118 -16.18 5.49 17.45
N ALA A 119 -16.99 5.30 16.40
CA ALA A 119 -16.53 4.57 15.24
C ALA A 119 -15.41 5.34 14.51
N ARG A 120 -15.43 6.69 14.52
CA ARG A 120 -14.33 7.52 13.98
C ARG A 120 -13.03 7.34 14.76
N LYS A 121 -13.03 7.41 16.10
CA LYS A 121 -11.85 7.07 16.93
C LYS A 121 -11.37 5.64 16.68
N GLU A 122 -12.28 4.65 16.67
CA GLU A 122 -11.94 3.25 16.36
C GLU A 122 -11.41 3.03 14.92
N LEU A 123 -11.60 3.99 14.02
CA LEU A 123 -11.04 4.01 12.68
C LEU A 123 -9.75 4.84 12.53
N GLY A 124 -9.32 5.56 13.58
CA GLY A 124 -8.14 6.41 13.60
C GLY A 124 -8.38 7.90 13.30
N TYR A 125 -9.59 8.42 13.54
CA TYR A 125 -9.92 9.85 13.36
C TYR A 125 -10.03 10.61 14.68
N VAL A 126 -9.66 11.89 14.64
CA VAL A 126 -9.61 12.83 15.76
C VAL A 126 -10.38 14.10 15.38
N PHE A 127 -11.19 14.64 16.30
CA PHE A 127 -11.88 15.91 16.07
C PHE A 127 -10.98 17.07 16.42
N TYR A 128 -10.63 17.89 15.43
CA TYR A 128 -9.78 19.07 15.62
C TYR A 128 -10.15 20.17 14.62
N GLY A 129 -10.18 21.43 15.10
CA GLY A 129 -10.58 22.57 14.27
C GLY A 129 -12.02 22.48 13.74
N GLY A 130 -12.93 21.81 14.47
CA GLY A 130 -14.33 21.64 14.06
C GLY A 130 -14.57 20.60 12.96
N ARG A 131 -13.59 19.74 12.65
CA ARG A 131 -13.72 18.65 11.67
C ARG A 131 -13.06 17.36 12.15
N TRP A 132 -13.52 16.22 11.66
CA TRP A 132 -12.83 14.93 11.83
C TRP A 132 -11.64 14.85 10.86
N ILE A 133 -10.45 14.66 11.41
CA ILE A 133 -9.18 14.55 10.70
C ILE A 133 -8.58 13.18 11.02
N HIS A 134 -8.01 12.47 10.04
CA HIS A 134 -7.34 11.21 10.36
C HIS A 134 -6.07 11.50 11.18
N GLU A 135 -5.77 10.68 12.19
CA GLU A 135 -4.70 10.91 13.16
C GLU A 135 -3.34 11.15 12.48
N THR A 136 -3.08 10.50 11.35
CA THR A 136 -1.87 10.70 10.56
C THR A 136 -1.82 12.06 9.85
N GLU A 137 -2.95 12.54 9.29
CA GLU A 137 -3.05 13.89 8.71
C GLU A 137 -2.87 14.93 9.84
N LEU A 138 -3.54 14.71 10.98
CA LEU A 138 -3.47 15.63 12.11
C LEU A 138 -2.08 15.69 12.75
N LYS A 139 -1.37 14.56 12.89
CA LYS A 139 0.01 14.56 13.39
C LYS A 139 0.92 15.43 12.53
N SER A 140 0.83 15.33 11.21
CA SER A 140 1.59 16.21 10.30
C SER A 140 1.08 17.65 10.23
N MET A 141 -0.19 17.91 10.57
CA MET A 141 -0.68 19.28 10.79
C MET A 141 -0.18 19.92 12.10
N LEU A 142 0.35 19.13 13.04
CA LEU A 142 0.89 19.60 14.33
C LEU A 142 2.42 19.55 14.40
N GLU A 143 3.10 19.06 13.36
CA GLU A 143 4.56 19.09 13.25
C GLU A 143 5.09 20.53 13.38
N GLY A 144 6.10 20.72 14.25
CA GLY A 144 6.64 22.04 14.59
C GLY A 144 5.84 22.84 15.63
N THR A 145 4.79 22.27 16.23
CA THR A 145 4.03 22.91 17.32
C THR A 145 4.26 22.23 18.68
N ASP A 146 3.92 22.92 19.78
CA ASP A 146 3.88 22.34 21.13
C ASP A 146 2.64 21.45 21.39
N LEU A 147 1.89 21.11 20.36
CA LEU A 147 0.72 20.24 20.43
C LEU A 147 1.03 18.87 19.85
N ILE A 148 0.47 17.83 20.46
CA ILE A 148 0.52 16.46 19.95
C ILE A 148 -0.87 15.82 19.92
N VAL A 149 -0.99 14.71 19.21
CA VAL A 149 -2.16 13.82 19.31
C VAL A 149 -1.86 12.68 20.29
N TYR A 150 -2.71 12.50 21.30
CA TYR A 150 -2.69 11.38 22.24
C TYR A 150 -4.11 10.97 22.63
N ASP A 151 -4.36 9.65 22.76
CA ASP A 151 -5.68 9.02 23.01
C ASP A 151 -6.88 9.71 22.31
N GLY A 152 -6.76 9.93 21.00
CA GLY A 152 -7.83 10.53 20.19
C GLY A 152 -8.12 12.02 20.46
N LYS A 153 -7.22 12.74 21.14
CA LYS A 153 -7.32 14.18 21.49
C LYS A 153 -6.05 14.93 21.06
N VAL A 154 -6.15 16.25 20.96
CA VAL A 154 -4.99 17.16 20.82
C VAL A 154 -4.71 17.83 22.15
N MET A 155 -3.46 17.82 22.61
CA MET A 155 -3.06 18.38 23.89
C MET A 155 -1.62 18.92 23.86
N ARG A 156 -1.22 19.67 24.90
CA ARG A 156 0.13 20.26 24.97
C ARG A 156 1.18 19.19 25.29
N LYS A 157 2.37 19.33 24.71
CA LYS A 157 3.50 18.43 24.93
C LYS A 157 3.91 18.35 26.42
N GLU A 158 3.90 19.46 27.14
CA GLU A 158 4.16 19.49 28.60
C GLU A 158 3.09 18.78 29.44
N GLU A 159 1.85 18.72 28.94
CA GLU A 159 0.73 18.02 29.57
C GLU A 159 0.84 16.52 29.31
N TYR A 160 1.19 16.15 28.07
CA TYR A 160 1.51 14.78 27.68
C TYR A 160 2.70 14.20 28.44
N GLU A 161 3.85 14.88 28.56
CA GLU A 161 5.00 14.28 29.27
C GLU A 161 4.68 14.04 30.76
N LYS A 162 3.85 14.89 31.41
CA LYS A 162 3.33 14.65 32.77
C LYS A 162 2.38 13.46 32.85
N LEU A 163 1.50 13.31 31.85
CA LEU A 163 0.60 12.15 31.74
C LEU A 163 1.38 10.86 31.51
N LYS A 164 2.35 10.87 30.61
CA LYS A 164 3.26 9.77 30.26
C LYS A 164 4.10 9.28 31.44
N GLU A 165 4.47 10.14 32.39
CA GLU A 165 5.07 9.72 33.68
C GLU A 165 4.09 8.96 34.59
N SER A 166 2.77 9.18 34.44
CA SER A 166 1.71 8.46 35.17
C SER A 166 1.10 7.25 34.41
N GLU A 167 1.13 7.27 33.08
CA GLU A 167 0.49 6.31 32.17
C GLU A 167 1.37 5.09 31.84
N VAL A 168 2.53 4.96 32.47
CA VAL A 168 3.27 3.67 32.56
C VAL A 168 2.43 2.58 33.26
N SER A 169 1.21 2.90 33.75
CA SER A 169 0.23 1.93 34.22
C SER A 169 -1.18 2.04 33.56
N LYS A 170 -1.48 1.06 32.67
CA LYS A 170 -2.82 0.55 32.23
C LYS A 170 -3.43 1.13 30.93
N GLU A 171 -4.35 0.36 30.31
CA GLU A 171 -4.91 0.56 28.95
C GLU A 171 -6.46 0.71 28.86
N GLN A 172 -6.91 1.14 27.66
CA GLN A 172 -8.22 1.50 27.00
C GLN A 172 -9.45 0.51 27.01
N PRO A 173 -10.61 0.71 26.27
CA PRO A 173 -11.44 1.90 25.82
C PRO A 173 -13.02 1.70 25.77
N LYS A 174 -13.87 2.70 25.37
CA LYS A 174 -15.08 2.67 24.42
C LYS A 174 -16.01 3.97 24.37
N PRO A 175 -16.62 4.45 23.23
CA PRO A 175 -17.58 5.64 23.13
C PRO A 175 -18.79 5.65 22.03
N THR A 176 -19.55 6.76 21.63
CA THR A 176 -20.87 6.85 20.78
C THR A 176 -21.41 8.20 19.99
N GLU A 177 -22.34 8.40 18.91
CA GLU A 177 -22.68 7.90 17.39
C GLU A 177 -23.39 9.18 16.49
N GLN A 178 -23.20 9.65 15.14
CA GLN A 178 -23.72 9.46 13.63
C GLN A 178 -24.21 10.83 12.86
N PRO A 179 -24.81 11.17 11.60
CA PRO A 179 -25.36 10.61 10.24
C PRO A 179 -25.17 11.24 8.71
N THR A 180 -25.35 10.55 7.48
CA THR A 180 -25.58 10.97 5.95
C THR A 180 -25.67 9.83 4.78
N PRO A 181 -25.91 10.07 3.42
CA PRO A 181 -26.00 9.08 2.24
C PRO A 181 -25.22 9.31 0.82
N PRO A 182 -25.33 8.46 -0.30
CA PRO A 182 -24.41 8.33 -1.54
C PRO A 182 -24.95 8.24 -3.07
N LEU A 183 -24.10 8.09 -4.18
CA LEU A 183 -24.45 7.84 -5.68
C LEU A 183 -23.34 7.29 -6.73
N ASN A 184 -23.70 6.88 -8.00
CA ASN A 184 -23.18 5.81 -8.99
C ASN A 184 -22.04 6.03 -10.13
N GLU A 185 -21.86 5.07 -11.12
CA GLU A 185 -20.82 4.87 -12.24
C GLU A 185 -21.33 4.49 -13.70
N PRO A 186 -20.46 4.47 -14.79
CA PRO A 186 -20.59 3.59 -16.01
C PRO A 186 -19.29 3.05 -16.77
N LYS A 187 -19.38 2.10 -17.74
CA LYS A 187 -18.28 1.56 -18.64
C LYS A 187 -18.74 0.97 -20.04
N PRO A 188 -17.86 0.78 -21.06
CA PRO A 188 -18.20 0.32 -22.45
C PRO A 188 -17.85 -1.15 -22.84
N THR A 189 -18.07 -1.55 -24.10
CA THR A 189 -18.34 -2.94 -24.56
C THR A 189 -17.22 -3.73 -25.28
N VAL A 190 -17.15 -5.04 -24.96
CA VAL A 190 -16.61 -6.14 -25.78
C VAL A 190 -17.62 -7.31 -25.69
N LYS A 191 -17.60 -8.29 -26.63
CA LYS A 191 -18.33 -9.56 -26.42
C LYS A 191 -17.68 -10.34 -25.28
N ASP A 192 -18.24 -10.22 -24.08
CA ASP A 192 -17.77 -10.93 -22.90
C ASP A 192 -18.05 -12.43 -23.02
N ASP A 193 -16.99 -13.24 -22.89
CA ASP A 193 -17.07 -14.70 -22.77
C ASP A 193 -16.50 -15.21 -21.44
N SER A 194 -16.54 -14.35 -20.41
CA SER A 194 -16.34 -14.72 -19.00
C SER A 194 -17.29 -15.83 -18.55
N VAL A 195 -16.96 -16.44 -17.42
CA VAL A 195 -17.69 -17.57 -16.84
C VAL A 195 -17.83 -17.40 -15.34
N GLU A 196 -18.71 -18.18 -14.71
CA GLU A 196 -18.74 -18.29 -13.26
C GLU A 196 -17.48 -18.99 -12.73
N TRP A 197 -17.02 -18.64 -11.53
CA TRP A 197 -15.76 -19.18 -10.97
C TRP A 197 -15.77 -20.72 -10.81
N SER A 198 -16.94 -21.32 -10.62
CA SER A 198 -17.14 -22.78 -10.64
C SER A 198 -16.83 -23.43 -12.01
N LYS A 199 -16.80 -22.64 -13.08
CA LYS A 199 -16.46 -23.02 -14.46
C LYS A 199 -15.14 -22.39 -14.93
N ALA A 200 -14.34 -21.84 -14.01
CA ALA A 200 -13.07 -21.17 -14.33
C ALA A 200 -12.13 -22.08 -15.12
N ARG A 201 -11.55 -21.49 -16.17
CA ARG A 201 -10.63 -22.14 -17.11
C ARG A 201 -9.23 -22.19 -16.50
N THR A 202 -8.44 -23.21 -16.83
CA THR A 202 -7.05 -23.33 -16.38
C THR A 202 -6.10 -23.26 -17.57
N TYR A 203 -5.06 -22.45 -17.41
CA TYR A 203 -4.04 -22.11 -18.40
C TYR A 203 -2.65 -22.43 -17.84
N SER A 204 -1.71 -22.88 -18.68
CA SER A 204 -0.43 -23.45 -18.23
C SER A 204 0.74 -22.57 -18.66
N VAL A 205 1.45 -21.98 -17.69
CA VAL A 205 2.57 -21.03 -17.92
C VAL A 205 3.78 -21.41 -17.03
N PRO A 206 4.46 -22.55 -17.28
CA PRO A 206 5.37 -23.16 -16.30
C PRO A 206 6.52 -22.24 -15.82
N PRO A 207 6.71 -22.06 -14.49
CA PRO A 207 6.27 -22.93 -13.40
C PRO A 207 4.88 -22.63 -12.82
N PHE A 208 4.13 -21.69 -13.41
CA PHE A 208 2.83 -21.24 -12.95
C PHE A 208 1.67 -21.95 -13.68
N THR A 209 0.49 -21.94 -13.08
CA THR A 209 -0.79 -22.22 -13.74
C THR A 209 -1.79 -21.13 -13.39
N ILE A 210 -2.44 -20.52 -14.39
CA ILE A 210 -3.47 -19.50 -14.18
C ILE A 210 -4.84 -20.19 -14.17
N LYS A 211 -5.58 -20.07 -13.07
CA LYS A 211 -7.02 -20.37 -13.03
C LYS A 211 -7.78 -19.05 -13.16
N SER A 212 -8.61 -18.91 -14.19
CA SER A 212 -9.31 -17.66 -14.47
C SER A 212 -10.74 -17.85 -14.96
N ASN A 213 -11.62 -16.95 -14.56
CA ASN A 213 -12.99 -16.87 -15.06
C ASN A 213 -13.25 -15.68 -15.99
N CYS A 214 -12.20 -14.91 -16.32
CA CYS A 214 -12.26 -13.81 -17.28
C CYS A 214 -12.64 -14.28 -18.70
N ALA A 215 -13.01 -13.33 -19.56
CA ALA A 215 -13.03 -13.54 -21.01
C ALA A 215 -11.66 -14.04 -21.50
N LYS A 216 -11.64 -14.90 -22.53
CA LYS A 216 -10.41 -15.55 -23.02
C LYS A 216 -9.33 -14.55 -23.42
N SER A 217 -9.72 -13.45 -24.08
CA SER A 217 -8.81 -12.37 -24.48
C SER A 217 -8.12 -11.69 -23.29
N VAL A 218 -8.81 -11.57 -22.15
CA VAL A 218 -8.24 -11.06 -20.91
C VAL A 218 -7.31 -12.10 -20.30
N ALA A 219 -7.75 -13.36 -20.16
CA ALA A 219 -6.92 -14.42 -19.60
C ALA A 219 -5.59 -14.58 -20.37
N SER A 220 -5.63 -14.61 -21.71
CA SER A 220 -4.43 -14.74 -22.53
C SER A 220 -3.52 -13.50 -22.53
N ARG A 221 -4.02 -12.30 -22.21
CA ARG A 221 -3.17 -11.13 -21.91
C ARG A 221 -2.23 -11.42 -20.73
N TYR A 222 -2.75 -12.09 -19.69
CA TYR A 222 -1.96 -12.50 -18.53
C TYR A 222 -1.12 -13.76 -18.78
N GLU A 223 -1.53 -14.65 -19.70
CA GLU A 223 -0.65 -15.73 -20.18
C GLU A 223 0.60 -15.17 -20.89
N ASP A 224 0.43 -14.22 -21.82
CA ASP A 224 1.55 -13.53 -22.51
C ASP A 224 2.43 -12.75 -21.52
N PHE A 225 1.82 -12.07 -20.55
CA PHE A 225 2.54 -11.37 -19.48
C PHE A 225 3.40 -12.34 -18.65
N LEU A 226 2.82 -13.37 -18.05
CA LEU A 226 3.59 -14.31 -17.23
C LEU A 226 4.61 -15.10 -18.06
N SER A 227 4.29 -15.45 -19.31
CA SER A 227 5.23 -16.10 -20.23
C SER A 227 6.46 -15.24 -20.54
N SER A 228 6.29 -13.92 -20.65
CA SER A 228 7.39 -12.97 -20.84
C SER A 228 8.13 -12.62 -19.54
N MET A 229 7.49 -12.75 -18.37
CA MET A 229 8.16 -12.62 -17.07
C MET A 229 9.04 -13.83 -16.68
N VAL A 230 8.63 -15.06 -17.03
CA VAL A 230 9.32 -16.30 -16.62
C VAL A 230 10.83 -16.35 -16.98
N PRO A 231 11.29 -15.94 -18.17
CA PRO A 231 12.72 -15.83 -18.48
C PRO A 231 13.47 -14.91 -17.51
N THR A 232 12.87 -13.77 -17.14
CA THR A 232 13.45 -12.81 -16.19
C THR A 232 13.60 -13.42 -14.80
N TYR A 233 12.58 -14.13 -14.30
CA TYR A 233 12.67 -14.83 -13.02
C TYR A 233 13.77 -15.90 -13.02
N ARG A 234 13.92 -16.66 -14.12
CA ARG A 234 15.01 -17.65 -14.28
C ARG A 234 16.39 -17.00 -14.30
N GLU A 235 16.53 -15.82 -14.90
CA GLU A 235 17.83 -15.12 -15.03
C GLU A 235 18.24 -14.38 -13.74
N LEU A 236 17.27 -13.87 -12.97
CA LEU A 236 17.51 -13.22 -11.67
C LEU A 236 17.68 -14.22 -10.53
N PHE A 237 16.82 -15.24 -10.46
CA PHE A 237 16.69 -16.13 -9.29
C PHE A 237 17.26 -17.53 -9.51
N GLY A 238 17.44 -17.97 -10.76
CA GLY A 238 17.84 -19.33 -11.10
C GLY A 238 16.64 -20.26 -11.28
N GLN A 239 16.84 -21.56 -11.03
CA GLN A 239 15.79 -22.57 -11.20
C GLN A 239 15.09 -22.88 -9.87
N PRO A 240 13.76 -23.07 -9.85
CA PRO A 240 13.02 -23.61 -8.72
C PRO A 240 13.61 -24.93 -8.21
N ARG A 241 13.53 -25.16 -6.90
CA ARG A 241 13.93 -26.43 -6.27
C ARG A 241 13.05 -27.58 -6.79
N LYS A 242 13.60 -28.80 -6.89
CA LYS A 242 12.88 -29.96 -7.50
C LYS A 242 11.62 -30.38 -6.73
N ASP A 243 11.56 -30.05 -5.45
CA ASP A 243 10.45 -30.29 -4.52
C ASP A 243 9.45 -29.12 -4.45
N ALA A 244 9.67 -28.03 -5.19
CA ALA A 244 8.81 -26.86 -5.17
C ALA A 244 7.39 -27.18 -5.65
N LYS A 245 6.37 -26.82 -4.86
CA LYS A 245 4.95 -26.90 -5.25
C LYS A 245 4.72 -26.10 -6.54
N LYS A 246 3.90 -26.65 -7.46
CA LYS A 246 3.32 -25.86 -8.57
C LYS A 246 2.55 -24.68 -8.00
N PHE A 247 2.64 -23.53 -8.66
CA PHE A 247 2.02 -22.29 -8.22
C PHE A 247 0.73 -21.99 -8.98
N GLU A 248 -0.29 -21.55 -8.25
CA GLU A 248 -1.58 -21.20 -8.82
C GLU A 248 -1.81 -19.68 -8.79
N VAL A 249 -2.08 -19.08 -9.95
CA VAL A 249 -2.57 -17.71 -10.06
C VAL A 249 -4.08 -17.75 -10.23
N TRP A 250 -4.83 -17.26 -9.25
CA TRP A 250 -6.28 -17.05 -9.37
C TRP A 250 -6.54 -15.66 -9.93
N LEU A 251 -6.96 -15.58 -11.20
CA LEU A 251 -7.26 -14.33 -11.89
C LEU A 251 -8.78 -14.18 -12.07
N PHE A 252 -9.38 -13.30 -11.27
CA PHE A 252 -10.82 -13.04 -11.27
C PHE A 252 -11.22 -11.93 -12.26
N ARG A 253 -12.45 -11.99 -12.79
CA ARG A 253 -12.99 -10.98 -13.73
C ARG A 253 -13.25 -9.60 -13.10
N SER A 254 -13.39 -9.52 -11.77
CA SER A 254 -13.77 -8.30 -11.05
C SER A 254 -13.36 -8.35 -9.58
N VAL A 255 -13.42 -7.19 -8.91
CA VAL A 255 -13.23 -7.06 -7.46
C VAL A 255 -14.28 -7.85 -6.67
N ASP A 256 -15.52 -7.93 -7.17
CA ASP A 256 -16.61 -8.65 -6.52
C ASP A 256 -16.42 -10.17 -6.62
N ASP A 257 -16.03 -10.68 -7.80
CA ASP A 257 -15.69 -12.09 -7.98
C ASP A 257 -14.50 -12.49 -7.08
N TYR A 258 -13.49 -11.64 -6.98
CA TYR A 258 -12.37 -11.82 -6.04
C TYR A 258 -12.87 -11.86 -4.59
N ALA A 259 -13.68 -10.89 -4.16
CA ALA A 259 -14.17 -10.81 -2.79
C ALA A 259 -15.06 -12.02 -2.42
N GLN A 260 -16.00 -12.39 -3.30
CA GLN A 260 -16.91 -13.52 -3.10
C GLN A 260 -16.19 -14.87 -3.01
N ASN A 261 -15.22 -15.11 -3.90
CA ASN A 261 -14.55 -16.42 -4.01
C ASN A 261 -13.32 -16.57 -3.11
N THR A 262 -12.82 -15.48 -2.50
CA THR A 262 -11.66 -15.51 -1.59
C THR A 262 -12.00 -15.14 -0.15
N GLY A 263 -13.10 -14.40 0.07
CA GLY A 263 -13.45 -13.81 1.37
C GLY A 263 -12.50 -12.70 1.84
N ARG A 264 -11.67 -12.14 0.94
CA ARG A 264 -10.64 -11.13 1.27
C ARG A 264 -11.09 -9.70 0.91
N PRO A 265 -10.60 -8.67 1.62
CA PRO A 265 -10.96 -7.28 1.36
C PRO A 265 -10.50 -6.78 -0.01
N GLN A 266 -11.20 -5.77 -0.53
CA GLN A 266 -10.98 -5.18 -1.87
C GLN A 266 -9.58 -4.58 -2.07
N GLN A 267 -8.89 -4.20 -0.99
CA GLN A 267 -7.53 -3.65 -1.02
C GLN A 267 -6.57 -4.56 -0.23
N PRO A 268 -5.36 -4.87 -0.75
CA PRO A 268 -4.71 -4.29 -1.94
C PRO A 268 -5.15 -4.90 -3.29
N GLY A 269 -6.29 -5.60 -3.34
CA GLY A 269 -6.82 -6.23 -4.55
C GLY A 269 -6.06 -7.48 -5.03
N VAL A 270 -5.09 -7.89 -4.22
CA VAL A 270 -4.24 -9.07 -4.42
C VAL A 270 -4.01 -9.76 -3.07
N PHE A 271 -3.80 -11.07 -3.07
CA PHE A 271 -3.23 -11.78 -1.93
C PHE A 271 -2.10 -12.70 -2.34
N TYR A 272 -1.21 -13.00 -1.39
CA TYR A 272 -0.31 -14.15 -1.46
C TYR A 272 -0.63 -15.11 -0.29
N ASP A 273 -0.61 -16.39 -0.58
CA ASP A 273 -0.72 -17.50 0.37
C ASP A 273 0.45 -18.45 0.11
N THR A 274 1.39 -18.48 1.06
CA THR A 274 2.62 -19.29 1.04
C THR A 274 2.33 -20.77 1.26
N ASP A 275 1.32 -21.10 2.06
CA ASP A 275 1.03 -22.49 2.44
C ASP A 275 0.34 -23.23 1.30
N SER A 276 -0.59 -22.57 0.59
CA SER A 276 -1.20 -23.12 -0.63
C SER A 276 -0.43 -22.81 -1.92
N CYS A 277 0.67 -22.05 -1.86
CA CYS A 277 1.44 -21.55 -3.01
C CYS A 277 0.52 -20.92 -4.08
N ARG A 278 -0.19 -19.85 -3.67
CA ARG A 278 -1.23 -19.23 -4.48
C ARG A 278 -1.20 -17.71 -4.38
N VAL A 279 -1.30 -17.04 -5.52
CA VAL A 279 -1.67 -15.61 -5.60
C VAL A 279 -3.06 -15.51 -6.17
N GLY A 280 -3.90 -14.67 -5.57
CA GLY A 280 -5.18 -14.27 -6.17
C GLY A 280 -5.19 -12.77 -6.46
N ILE A 281 -5.75 -12.38 -7.61
CA ILE A 281 -5.81 -11.01 -8.12
C ILE A 281 -7.00 -10.87 -9.09
N TYR A 282 -7.48 -9.66 -9.38
CA TYR A 282 -8.52 -9.44 -10.40
C TYR A 282 -8.06 -8.50 -11.52
N ASP A 283 -8.68 -8.59 -12.71
CA ASP A 283 -8.39 -7.68 -13.82
C ASP A 283 -8.83 -6.24 -13.44
N GLY A 284 -7.88 -5.31 -13.38
CA GLY A 284 -8.09 -3.97 -12.83
C GLY A 284 -7.78 -3.83 -11.33
N ALA A 285 -7.13 -4.82 -10.70
CA ALA A 285 -6.55 -4.66 -9.37
C ALA A 285 -5.31 -3.75 -9.38
N GLY A 286 -4.95 -3.23 -8.20
CA GLY A 286 -3.91 -2.22 -8.01
C GLY A 286 -4.45 -0.81 -7.81
N THR A 287 -3.55 0.14 -7.60
CA THR A 287 -3.87 1.58 -7.50
C THR A 287 -3.29 2.33 -8.69
N VAL A 288 -3.63 3.62 -8.81
CA VAL A 288 -2.97 4.54 -9.75
C VAL A 288 -1.44 4.53 -9.54
N ASP A 289 -0.99 4.49 -8.28
CA ASP A 289 0.43 4.49 -7.92
C ASP A 289 1.16 3.16 -8.14
N SER A 290 0.44 2.02 -8.12
CA SER A 290 1.02 0.70 -8.43
C SER A 290 1.06 0.40 -9.93
N GLY A 291 0.60 1.31 -10.79
CA GLY A 291 0.59 1.11 -12.24
C GLY A 291 -0.41 0.04 -12.74
N GLY A 292 -1.41 -0.33 -11.93
CA GLY A 292 -2.40 -1.34 -12.27
C GLY A 292 -2.00 -2.78 -11.92
N THR A 293 -2.54 -3.74 -12.66
CA THR A 293 -2.59 -5.16 -12.27
C THR A 293 -1.32 -5.92 -12.62
N GLU A 294 -0.75 -5.69 -13.79
CA GLU A 294 0.44 -6.39 -14.27
C GLU A 294 1.70 -6.12 -13.44
N PRO A 295 2.04 -4.88 -13.03
CA PRO A 295 3.13 -4.62 -12.08
C PRO A 295 2.94 -5.34 -10.74
N LEU A 296 1.71 -5.30 -10.21
CA LEU A 296 1.34 -5.94 -8.95
C LEU A 296 1.46 -7.47 -9.03
N LEU A 297 1.02 -8.07 -10.13
CA LEU A 297 1.23 -9.49 -10.43
C LEU A 297 2.73 -9.81 -10.60
N GLY A 298 3.52 -8.92 -11.19
CA GLY A 298 4.97 -9.03 -11.29
C GLY A 298 5.66 -9.10 -9.92
N ARG A 299 5.30 -8.21 -8.99
CA ARG A 299 5.76 -8.25 -7.58
C ARG A 299 5.38 -9.56 -6.90
N TYR A 300 4.12 -9.97 -7.00
CA TYR A 300 3.59 -11.11 -6.24
C TYR A 300 4.05 -12.47 -6.79
N CYS A 301 4.20 -12.61 -8.11
CA CYS A 301 4.86 -13.76 -8.71
C CYS A 301 6.37 -13.82 -8.41
N ALA A 302 7.04 -12.67 -8.22
CA ALA A 302 8.44 -12.66 -7.78
C ALA A 302 8.60 -13.19 -6.35
N TYR A 303 7.73 -12.80 -5.40
CA TYR A 303 7.73 -13.39 -4.04
C TYR A 303 7.59 -14.92 -4.09
N GLN A 304 6.62 -15.44 -4.86
CA GLN A 304 6.49 -16.89 -5.05
C GLN A 304 7.76 -17.53 -5.62
N TYR A 305 8.37 -16.92 -6.64
CA TYR A 305 9.54 -17.51 -7.27
C TYR A 305 10.72 -17.57 -6.30
N LEU A 306 10.84 -16.60 -5.40
CA LEU A 306 11.80 -16.60 -4.30
C LEU A 306 11.49 -17.72 -3.30
N ASP A 307 10.23 -17.93 -2.87
CA ASP A 307 9.83 -19.07 -2.02
C ASP A 307 10.11 -20.44 -2.69
N GLN A 308 10.05 -20.54 -4.03
CA GLN A 308 10.40 -21.74 -4.80
C GLN A 308 11.91 -21.97 -4.99
N VAL A 309 12.73 -20.92 -4.90
CA VAL A 309 14.19 -20.97 -5.11
C VAL A 309 14.95 -21.09 -3.79
N MET A 310 14.52 -20.33 -2.77
CA MET A 310 15.23 -20.20 -1.50
C MET A 310 14.86 -21.33 -0.52
N MET A 311 15.71 -21.51 0.50
CA MET A 311 15.42 -22.36 1.66
C MET A 311 14.52 -21.67 2.70
N ASP A 312 14.65 -20.34 2.89
CA ASP A 312 13.89 -19.57 3.88
C ASP A 312 13.72 -18.09 3.46
N ALA A 313 12.97 -17.85 2.39
CA ALA A 313 12.66 -16.48 1.91
C ALA A 313 11.89 -15.65 2.96
N GLN A 314 11.04 -16.30 3.76
CA GLN A 314 10.35 -15.68 4.91
C GLN A 314 11.31 -15.24 6.04
N GLY A 315 12.49 -15.84 6.14
CA GLY A 315 13.55 -15.46 7.08
C GLY A 315 14.61 -14.53 6.49
N ALA A 316 14.88 -14.60 5.18
CA ALA A 316 15.95 -13.88 4.47
C ALA A 316 15.97 -12.34 4.67
N PRO A 317 17.07 -11.64 4.39
CA PRO A 317 17.15 -10.18 4.57
C PRO A 317 16.09 -9.44 3.72
N PRO A 318 15.34 -8.45 4.26
CA PRO A 318 14.19 -7.89 3.55
C PRO A 318 14.56 -7.19 2.25
N TRP A 319 15.69 -6.48 2.25
CA TRP A 319 16.13 -5.65 1.12
C TRP A 319 16.33 -6.44 -0.18
N ILE A 320 16.81 -7.68 -0.11
CA ILE A 320 17.06 -8.47 -1.33
C ILE A 320 15.74 -9.03 -1.89
N ILE A 321 14.81 -9.43 -1.01
CA ILE A 321 13.46 -9.89 -1.38
C ILE A 321 12.65 -8.75 -1.98
N GLU A 322 12.53 -7.63 -1.26
CA GLU A 322 11.75 -6.46 -1.67
C GLU A 322 12.38 -5.71 -2.84
N GLY A 323 13.71 -5.66 -2.91
CA GLY A 323 14.43 -5.03 -4.02
C GLY A 323 14.29 -5.81 -5.34
N PHE A 324 14.33 -7.14 -5.29
CA PHE A 324 14.02 -7.96 -6.46
C PHE A 324 12.53 -7.95 -6.82
N ALA A 325 11.63 -8.04 -5.84
CA ALA A 325 10.19 -7.98 -6.11
C ALA A 325 9.78 -6.63 -6.72
N GLY A 326 10.34 -5.52 -6.22
CA GLY A 326 10.20 -4.19 -6.84
C GLY A 326 10.86 -4.07 -8.21
N PHE A 327 11.93 -4.83 -8.50
CA PHE A 327 12.54 -4.86 -9.84
C PHE A 327 11.63 -5.59 -10.85
N CYS A 328 10.91 -6.62 -10.40
CA CYS A 328 9.89 -7.32 -11.18
C CYS A 328 8.56 -6.55 -11.30
N GLU A 329 8.23 -5.71 -10.32
CA GLU A 329 7.15 -4.70 -10.39
C GLU A 329 7.47 -3.59 -11.38
N ALA A 330 8.75 -3.22 -11.54
CA ALA A 330 9.21 -2.20 -12.46
C ALA A 330 9.14 -2.68 -13.92
N VAL A 331 7.92 -2.83 -14.44
CA VAL A 331 7.60 -3.39 -15.76
C VAL A 331 6.82 -2.42 -16.64
N GLU A 332 7.20 -2.34 -17.91
CA GLU A 332 6.40 -1.74 -18.98
C GLU A 332 5.73 -2.88 -19.76
N VAL A 333 4.42 -2.77 -20.05
CA VAL A 333 3.65 -3.82 -20.74
C VAL A 333 3.21 -3.33 -22.11
N SER A 334 3.48 -4.13 -23.14
CA SER A 334 3.09 -3.80 -24.52
C SER A 334 1.57 -3.93 -24.73
N LYS A 335 1.05 -3.36 -25.84
CA LYS A 335 -0.33 -3.61 -26.31
C LYS A 335 -0.63 -5.09 -26.61
N THR A 336 0.37 -5.96 -26.60
CA THR A 336 0.26 -7.43 -26.78
C THR A 336 0.58 -8.19 -25.48
N GLY A 337 0.39 -7.58 -24.31
CA GLY A 337 0.60 -8.19 -22.99
C GLY A 337 2.06 -8.47 -22.60
N LYS A 338 3.05 -8.17 -23.45
CA LYS A 338 4.45 -8.57 -23.20
C LYS A 338 5.16 -7.61 -22.26
N ALA A 339 5.79 -8.18 -21.24
CA ALA A 339 6.54 -7.48 -20.20
C ALA A 339 7.94 -7.04 -20.65
N LYS A 340 8.35 -5.84 -20.23
CA LYS A 340 9.72 -5.32 -20.29
C LYS A 340 10.13 -4.87 -18.89
N VAL A 341 10.92 -5.72 -18.22
CA VAL A 341 11.25 -5.60 -16.79
C VAL A 341 12.49 -4.74 -16.55
N GLY A 342 12.56 -4.10 -15.37
CA GLY A 342 13.68 -3.26 -14.98
C GLY A 342 13.66 -1.89 -15.64
N ILE A 343 12.47 -1.30 -15.78
CA ILE A 343 12.30 0.15 -16.00
C ILE A 343 12.55 0.93 -14.70
N ILE A 344 12.35 2.26 -14.74
CA ILE A 344 12.43 3.15 -13.58
C ILE A 344 11.00 3.58 -13.23
N PRO A 345 10.41 3.13 -12.10
CA PRO A 345 9.09 3.61 -11.68
C PRO A 345 9.20 5.05 -11.16
N ARG A 346 8.42 5.98 -11.73
CA ARG A 346 8.42 7.41 -11.37
C ARG A 346 8.31 7.63 -9.87
N ASN A 347 7.26 7.07 -9.25
CA ASN A 347 6.99 7.23 -7.82
C ASN A 347 8.11 6.68 -6.92
N ALA A 348 8.73 5.56 -7.29
CA ALA A 348 9.87 5.02 -6.55
C ALA A 348 11.11 5.92 -6.67
N MET A 349 11.42 6.41 -7.87
CA MET A 349 12.56 7.32 -8.07
C MET A 349 12.35 8.68 -7.38
N LEU A 350 11.13 9.23 -7.39
CA LEU A 350 10.80 10.45 -6.63
C LEU A 350 11.04 10.26 -5.12
N LYS A 351 10.56 9.16 -4.52
CA LYS A 351 10.84 8.84 -3.10
C LYS A 351 12.34 8.73 -2.81
N VAL A 352 13.09 8.06 -3.69
CA VAL A 352 14.54 7.83 -3.53
C VAL A 352 15.34 9.13 -3.68
N LYS A 353 15.02 9.98 -4.67
CA LYS A 353 15.66 11.30 -4.85
C LYS A 353 15.30 12.27 -3.72
N ALA A 354 14.04 12.28 -3.26
CA ALA A 354 13.63 13.11 -2.12
C ALA A 354 14.37 12.73 -0.84
N ALA A 355 14.53 11.43 -0.57
CA ALA A 355 15.32 10.94 0.56
C ALA A 355 16.81 11.27 0.43
N LEU A 356 17.39 11.24 -0.78
CA LEU A 356 18.78 11.65 -1.01
C LEU A 356 18.98 13.15 -0.73
N THR A 357 18.13 14.01 -1.30
CA THR A 357 18.22 15.48 -1.13
C THR A 357 17.95 15.90 0.31
N GLY A 358 17.01 15.24 1.00
CA GLY A 358 16.73 15.49 2.42
C GLY A 358 17.70 14.84 3.41
N GLY A 359 18.77 14.17 2.94
CA GLY A 359 19.75 13.49 3.81
C GLY A 359 19.26 12.19 4.47
N ASN A 360 17.98 11.84 4.32
CA ASN A 360 17.30 10.74 5.01
C ASN A 360 17.48 9.36 4.35
N LEU A 361 18.07 9.28 3.14
CA LEU A 361 18.38 8.01 2.50
C LEU A 361 19.38 7.20 3.35
N PRO A 362 19.09 5.95 3.76
CA PRO A 362 20.00 5.13 4.57
C PRO A 362 21.29 4.79 3.84
N THR A 363 22.35 4.42 4.56
CA THR A 363 23.54 3.84 3.90
C THR A 363 23.22 2.46 3.35
N VAL A 364 24.03 1.97 2.40
CA VAL A 364 23.95 0.57 1.95
C VAL A 364 24.09 -0.40 3.13
N THR A 365 25.00 -0.12 4.08
CA THR A 365 25.18 -0.88 5.32
C THR A 365 23.90 -0.99 6.14
N ASP A 366 23.19 0.12 6.35
CA ASP A 366 21.95 0.15 7.14
C ASP A 366 20.82 -0.58 6.43
N LEU A 367 20.65 -0.33 5.12
CA LEU A 367 19.60 -0.94 4.30
C LEU A 367 19.78 -2.46 4.17
N VAL A 368 21.01 -2.94 3.95
CA VAL A 368 21.33 -4.37 3.83
C VAL A 368 21.12 -5.13 5.15
N ARG A 369 21.26 -4.44 6.29
CA ARG A 369 21.11 -5.01 7.65
C ARG A 369 19.73 -4.76 8.27
N MET A 370 18.81 -4.08 7.58
CA MET A 370 17.55 -3.63 8.15
C MET A 370 16.60 -4.80 8.45
N PRO A 371 15.98 -4.88 9.66
CA PRO A 371 15.03 -5.94 10.00
C PRO A 371 13.65 -5.70 9.37
N ARG A 372 12.86 -6.76 9.15
CA ARG A 372 11.48 -6.68 8.61
C ARG A 372 10.59 -5.66 9.34
N SER A 373 10.74 -5.56 10.67
CA SER A 373 9.97 -4.64 11.52
C SER A 373 10.24 -3.15 11.27
N ARG A 374 11.27 -2.80 10.49
CA ARG A 374 11.58 -1.42 10.07
C ARG A 374 11.42 -1.19 8.56
N PHE A 375 10.91 -2.17 7.82
CA PHE A 375 10.98 -2.19 6.36
C PHE A 375 9.64 -1.79 5.72
N GLY A 376 9.43 -0.48 5.54
CA GLY A 376 8.22 0.10 4.96
C GLY A 376 8.31 0.39 3.45
N ASP A 377 7.34 1.16 2.95
CA ASP A 377 7.22 1.48 1.52
C ASP A 377 8.26 2.49 1.01
N ASN A 378 9.01 3.11 1.90
CA ASN A 378 10.19 3.90 1.55
C ASN A 378 11.41 2.99 1.38
N GLU A 379 11.61 2.07 2.33
CA GLU A 379 12.70 1.09 2.35
C GLU A 379 12.61 0.12 1.16
N ARG A 380 11.38 -0.23 0.75
CA ARG A 380 11.07 -0.92 -0.51
C ARG A 380 11.59 -0.15 -1.73
N ALA A 381 11.35 1.15 -1.81
CA ALA A 381 11.85 1.98 -2.91
C ALA A 381 13.38 2.11 -2.87
N TYR A 382 13.98 2.26 -1.69
CA TYR A 382 15.43 2.29 -1.52
C TYR A 382 16.07 0.97 -1.98
N ALA A 383 15.55 -0.17 -1.54
CA ALA A 383 16.06 -1.50 -1.92
C ALA A 383 15.82 -1.84 -3.40
N TRP A 384 14.67 -1.47 -3.97
CA TRP A 384 14.45 -1.53 -5.43
C TRP A 384 15.57 -0.77 -6.16
N SER A 385 15.84 0.47 -5.74
CA SER A 385 16.83 1.33 -6.40
C SER A 385 18.25 0.77 -6.30
N LEU A 386 18.61 0.15 -5.16
CA LEU A 386 19.92 -0.49 -4.97
C LEU A 386 20.05 -1.76 -5.81
N VAL A 387 19.02 -2.62 -5.81
CA VAL A 387 19.00 -3.84 -6.65
C VAL A 387 19.01 -3.48 -8.13
N HIS A 388 18.24 -2.48 -8.57
CA HIS A 388 18.26 -1.97 -9.94
C HIS A 388 19.67 -1.47 -10.31
N PHE A 389 20.28 -0.61 -9.49
CA PHE A 389 21.63 -0.10 -9.73
C PHE A 389 22.66 -1.23 -9.82
N MET A 390 22.66 -2.16 -8.86
CA MET A 390 23.60 -3.27 -8.84
C MET A 390 23.38 -4.24 -10.01
N LEU A 391 22.13 -4.51 -10.43
CA LEU A 391 21.85 -5.33 -11.60
C LEU A 391 22.35 -4.68 -12.91
N LYS A 392 22.20 -3.36 -13.06
CA LYS A 392 22.62 -2.62 -14.28
C LYS A 392 24.10 -2.25 -14.29
N SER A 393 24.82 -2.34 -13.17
CA SER A 393 26.25 -2.01 -13.08
C SER A 393 27.14 -3.23 -13.25
N ALA A 394 27.93 -3.28 -14.33
CA ALA A 394 28.86 -4.36 -14.63
C ALA A 394 29.88 -4.67 -13.49
N GLN A 395 30.16 -3.69 -12.62
CA GLN A 395 30.98 -3.88 -11.42
C GLN A 395 30.26 -4.73 -10.36
N TYR A 396 28.94 -4.56 -10.20
CA TYR A 396 28.18 -5.08 -9.06
C TYR A 396 27.18 -6.20 -9.42
N THR A 397 26.82 -6.41 -10.70
CA THR A 397 25.85 -7.45 -11.09
C THR A 397 26.28 -8.85 -10.62
N LYS A 398 27.58 -9.16 -10.77
CA LYS A 398 28.15 -10.45 -10.34
C LYS A 398 28.12 -10.59 -8.82
N ALA A 399 28.53 -9.55 -8.08
CA ALA A 399 28.49 -9.52 -6.63
C ALA A 399 27.07 -9.74 -6.08
N LEU A 400 26.06 -9.07 -6.66
CA LEU A 400 24.66 -9.22 -6.29
C LEU A 400 24.15 -10.65 -6.56
N LYS A 401 24.41 -11.22 -7.75
CA LYS A 401 23.95 -12.58 -8.08
C LYS A 401 24.65 -13.64 -7.21
N SER A 402 25.94 -13.47 -6.90
CA SER A 402 26.65 -14.33 -5.94
C SER A 402 26.12 -14.19 -4.51
N TYR A 403 25.80 -12.97 -4.07
CA TYR A 403 25.21 -12.73 -2.74
C TYR A 403 23.82 -13.35 -2.64
N PHE A 404 22.97 -13.17 -3.65
CA PHE A 404 21.66 -13.81 -3.72
C PHE A 404 21.78 -15.32 -3.67
N SER A 405 22.65 -15.92 -4.50
CA SER A 405 22.92 -17.36 -4.50
C SER A 405 23.35 -17.88 -3.12
N TYR A 406 24.15 -17.12 -2.37
CA TYR A 406 24.49 -17.45 -0.99
C TYR A 406 23.28 -17.42 -0.04
N VAL A 407 22.52 -16.31 0.02
CA VAL A 407 21.38 -16.21 0.95
C VAL A 407 20.22 -17.14 0.62
N SER A 408 20.06 -17.55 -0.65
CA SER A 408 19.06 -18.55 -1.07
C SER A 408 19.31 -19.94 -0.48
N ASN A 409 20.56 -20.25 -0.11
CA ASN A 409 20.96 -21.51 0.51
C ASN A 409 21.11 -21.41 2.04
N LEU A 410 20.52 -20.39 2.67
CA LEU A 410 20.49 -20.22 4.13
C LEU A 410 19.08 -20.38 4.70
N THR A 411 19.02 -20.89 5.93
CA THR A 411 17.89 -20.71 6.84
C THR A 411 18.21 -19.61 7.85
N PHE A 412 17.22 -18.80 8.21
CA PHE A 412 17.37 -17.63 9.08
C PHE A 412 16.51 -17.73 10.35
N ARG A 413 15.54 -18.66 10.40
CA ARG A 413 14.86 -19.07 11.64
C ARG A 413 15.88 -19.57 12.67
N GLN A 414 15.90 -18.96 13.86
CA GLN A 414 16.70 -19.45 14.99
C GLN A 414 16.19 -20.82 15.44
N GLN A 415 17.10 -21.73 15.81
CA GLN A 415 16.71 -22.99 16.44
C GLN A 415 16.25 -22.76 17.88
N PRO A 416 15.22 -23.49 18.38
CA PRO A 416 14.79 -23.39 19.77
C PRO A 416 15.96 -23.57 20.75
N GLY A 417 16.14 -22.61 21.66
CA GLY A 417 17.19 -22.64 22.68
C GLY A 417 18.53 -21.99 22.29
N GLN A 418 18.73 -21.53 21.05
CA GLN A 418 19.92 -20.71 20.74
C GLN A 418 19.74 -19.25 21.21
N PRO A 419 20.77 -18.63 21.82
CA PRO A 419 20.73 -17.22 22.19
C PRO A 419 20.82 -16.31 20.95
N PRO A 420 20.19 -15.12 20.95
CA PRO A 420 20.20 -14.21 19.81
C PRO A 420 21.61 -13.69 19.52
N THR A 421 22.04 -13.81 18.27
CA THR A 421 23.39 -13.48 17.80
C THR A 421 23.67 -11.97 17.81
N ARG A 422 24.26 -11.48 18.91
CA ARG A 422 24.75 -10.11 19.05
C ARG A 422 26.05 -9.89 18.25
N GLY A 423 25.93 -9.65 16.95
CA GLY A 423 27.07 -9.35 16.07
C GLY A 423 26.65 -8.82 14.69
N THR A 424 27.59 -8.70 13.76
CA THR A 424 27.26 -8.60 12.33
C THR A 424 26.66 -9.93 11.87
N THR A 425 25.49 -9.88 11.22
CA THR A 425 24.84 -11.08 10.70
C THR A 425 25.70 -11.72 9.61
N PRO A 426 25.80 -13.07 9.52
CA PRO A 426 26.68 -13.73 8.54
C PRO A 426 26.43 -13.31 7.08
N HIS A 427 25.18 -13.04 6.72
CA HIS A 427 24.85 -12.51 5.40
C HIS A 427 25.49 -11.15 5.12
N TYR A 428 25.56 -10.24 6.10
CA TYR A 428 26.20 -8.93 5.90
C TYR A 428 27.71 -9.07 5.69
N GLN A 429 28.38 -9.94 6.45
CA GLN A 429 29.80 -10.24 6.24
C GLN A 429 30.05 -10.76 4.81
N LYS A 430 29.19 -11.68 4.33
CA LYS A 430 29.28 -12.20 2.95
C LYS A 430 28.93 -11.17 1.87
N PHE A 431 28.05 -10.20 2.17
CA PHE A 431 27.81 -9.06 1.29
C PHE A 431 29.08 -8.20 1.14
N GLN A 432 29.74 -7.86 2.25
CA GLN A 432 31.01 -7.12 2.23
C GLN A 432 32.09 -7.88 1.44
N GLU A 433 32.26 -9.19 1.68
CA GLU A 433 33.24 -10.02 0.96
C GLU A 433 33.03 -10.02 -0.56
N LEU A 434 31.77 -10.05 -1.02
CA LEU A 434 31.43 -10.14 -2.45
C LEU A 434 31.39 -8.79 -3.16
N VAL A 435 31.10 -7.70 -2.45
CA VAL A 435 31.07 -6.33 -2.99
C VAL A 435 32.44 -5.66 -2.93
N GLY A 436 33.26 -6.00 -1.93
CA GLY A 436 34.47 -5.25 -1.60
C GLY A 436 34.13 -3.98 -0.82
N ASP A 437 34.45 -2.82 -1.40
CA ASP A 437 34.23 -1.53 -0.76
C ASP A 437 32.74 -1.12 -0.81
N VAL A 438 32.08 -1.21 0.35
CA VAL A 438 30.65 -0.86 0.53
C VAL A 438 30.44 0.66 0.53
N ASP A 439 31.44 1.47 0.89
CA ASP A 439 31.36 2.93 0.83
C ASP A 439 31.56 3.46 -0.59
N GLN A 440 32.38 2.78 -1.41
CA GLN A 440 32.40 2.96 -2.86
C GLN A 440 31.05 2.60 -3.49
N LEU A 441 30.44 1.47 -3.12
CA LEU A 441 29.09 1.10 -3.58
C LEU A 441 28.04 2.14 -3.17
N ASN A 442 28.04 2.60 -1.91
CA ASN A 442 27.13 3.62 -1.40
C ASN A 442 27.30 4.96 -2.15
N THR A 443 28.54 5.38 -2.40
CA THR A 443 28.86 6.59 -3.19
C THR A 443 28.39 6.45 -4.65
N ALA A 444 28.63 5.30 -5.27
CA ALA A 444 28.25 5.04 -6.66
C ALA A 444 26.72 4.98 -6.84
N TRP A 445 26.01 4.31 -5.94
CA TRP A 445 24.54 4.23 -5.91
C TRP A 445 23.90 5.62 -5.72
N ARG A 446 24.40 6.43 -4.78
CA ARG A 446 23.93 7.81 -4.57
C ARG A 446 24.22 8.72 -5.77
N THR A 447 25.37 8.54 -6.43
CA THR A 447 25.74 9.25 -7.67
C THR A 447 24.85 8.83 -8.85
N TRP A 448 24.39 7.58 -8.90
CA TRP A 448 23.41 7.14 -9.88
C TRP A 448 22.01 7.71 -9.59
N ILE A 449 21.55 7.73 -8.32
CA ILE A 449 20.27 8.35 -7.93
C ILE A 449 20.23 9.83 -8.33
N SER A 450 21.27 10.61 -8.04
CA SER A 450 21.29 12.04 -8.37
C SER A 450 21.23 12.29 -9.88
N LYS A 451 21.99 11.51 -10.67
CA LYS A 451 22.05 11.61 -12.15
C LYS A 451 20.88 10.98 -12.90
N THR A 452 20.11 10.08 -12.28
CA THR A 452 18.99 9.40 -12.95
C THR A 452 17.81 10.35 -13.12
N GLU A 453 17.39 10.61 -14.35
CA GLU A 453 16.15 11.35 -14.62
C GLU A 453 14.92 10.57 -14.13
N VAL A 454 13.99 11.26 -13.47
CA VAL A 454 12.65 10.71 -13.21
C VAL A 454 11.83 10.66 -14.51
N PRO A 455 11.26 9.50 -14.89
CA PRO A 455 10.40 9.40 -16.06
C PRO A 455 9.09 10.21 -15.95
N THR A 456 8.55 10.57 -17.11
CA THR A 456 7.25 11.23 -17.25
C THR A 456 6.10 10.22 -17.29
N GLU A 457 4.95 10.55 -16.69
CA GLU A 457 3.71 9.75 -16.79
C GLU A 457 2.89 10.13 -18.04
N GLY A 458 3.61 10.36 -19.14
CA GLY A 458 3.12 11.00 -20.35
C GLY A 458 4.25 11.29 -21.33
N LYS A 459 3.89 11.83 -22.50
CA LYS A 459 4.78 12.10 -23.64
C LYS A 459 4.98 13.61 -23.77
N ILE A 460 6.20 14.04 -24.04
CA ILE A 460 6.52 15.43 -24.42
C ILE A 460 6.77 15.45 -25.93
N SER A 461 6.12 16.38 -26.64
CA SER A 461 6.31 16.62 -28.07
C SER A 461 6.30 18.14 -28.31
N GLY A 462 7.48 18.72 -28.58
CA GLY A 462 7.66 20.16 -28.62
C GLY A 462 7.25 20.81 -27.29
N ASP A 463 6.34 21.79 -27.35
CA ASP A 463 5.81 22.49 -26.19
C ASP A 463 4.64 21.77 -25.49
N THR A 464 4.22 20.60 -25.97
CA THR A 464 3.03 19.88 -25.47
C THR A 464 3.40 18.64 -24.67
N TYR A 465 2.81 18.50 -23.49
CA TYR A 465 2.78 17.28 -22.68
C TYR A 465 1.40 16.62 -22.78
N THR A 466 1.33 15.31 -23.04
CA THR A 466 0.09 14.52 -22.99
C THR A 466 0.22 13.34 -22.04
N SER A 467 -0.83 13.06 -21.25
CA SER A 467 -0.90 11.88 -20.39
C SER A 467 -2.14 11.04 -20.68
N ASP A 468 -1.94 9.87 -21.30
CA ASP A 468 -2.98 8.87 -21.52
C ASP A 468 -3.57 8.34 -20.19
N ARG A 469 -2.80 8.39 -19.09
CA ARG A 469 -3.14 7.87 -17.74
C ARG A 469 -3.98 8.84 -16.91
N TYR A 470 -3.70 10.14 -17.04
CA TYR A 470 -4.46 11.19 -16.36
C TYR A 470 -5.44 11.90 -17.29
N GLU A 471 -5.58 11.45 -18.54
CA GLU A 471 -6.59 11.94 -19.50
C GLU A 471 -6.51 13.46 -19.72
N PHE A 472 -5.30 14.00 -19.95
CA PHE A 472 -5.11 15.44 -20.23
C PHE A 472 -3.96 15.77 -21.20
N SER A 473 -4.02 16.98 -21.76
CA SER A 473 -2.94 17.65 -22.49
C SER A 473 -2.67 19.04 -21.91
N PHE A 474 -1.39 19.40 -21.77
CA PHE A 474 -0.91 20.69 -21.30
C PHE A 474 0.18 21.19 -22.24
N LYS A 475 0.00 22.38 -22.84
CA LYS A 475 1.07 23.07 -23.59
C LYS A 475 1.68 24.15 -22.70
N LYS A 476 3.00 24.12 -22.52
CA LYS A 476 3.73 25.19 -21.81
C LYS A 476 3.79 26.47 -22.68
N PRO A 477 4.04 27.65 -22.09
CA PRO A 477 4.41 28.82 -22.88
C PRO A 477 5.74 28.55 -23.62
N SER A 478 5.87 29.07 -24.84
CA SER A 478 6.98 28.70 -25.75
C SER A 478 8.37 28.98 -25.13
N ALA A 479 8.51 30.06 -24.37
CA ALA A 479 9.77 30.49 -23.76
C ALA A 479 10.15 29.77 -22.45
N PHE A 480 9.29 28.90 -21.91
CA PHE A 480 9.55 28.12 -20.71
C PHE A 480 10.25 26.79 -21.06
N SER A 481 10.92 26.15 -20.10
CA SER A 481 11.47 24.78 -20.22
C SER A 481 10.73 23.79 -19.34
N PHE A 482 10.47 22.57 -19.82
CA PHE A 482 9.81 21.53 -19.02
C PHE A 482 10.73 21.01 -17.90
N PHE A 483 10.19 20.86 -16.70
CA PHE A 483 10.82 20.13 -15.59
C PHE A 483 9.96 18.94 -15.14
N LYS A 484 10.62 17.82 -14.82
CA LYS A 484 9.97 16.51 -14.60
C LYS A 484 9.77 16.16 -13.12
N GLU A 485 10.32 16.97 -12.21
CA GLU A 485 10.45 16.67 -10.78
C GLU A 485 10.06 17.86 -9.88
N ALA A 486 9.25 17.60 -8.87
CA ALA A 486 9.00 18.48 -7.73
C ALA A 486 8.63 17.61 -6.51
N GLN A 487 8.79 18.12 -5.29
CA GLN A 487 8.36 17.43 -4.05
C GLN A 487 6.89 17.68 -3.70
N GLU A 488 6.12 18.30 -4.60
CA GLU A 488 4.72 18.65 -4.38
C GLU A 488 3.82 17.44 -4.68
N ALA A 489 2.91 17.11 -3.77
CA ALA A 489 2.02 15.96 -3.92
C ALA A 489 1.18 16.09 -5.20
N GLY A 490 0.98 14.99 -5.93
CA GLY A 490 0.24 14.97 -7.19
C GLY A 490 0.98 15.57 -8.40
N PHE A 491 2.25 16.02 -8.26
CA PHE A 491 2.97 16.65 -9.37
C PHE A 491 3.27 15.69 -10.54
N VAL A 492 2.70 16.00 -11.71
CA VAL A 492 2.85 15.21 -12.95
C VAL A 492 3.92 15.80 -13.88
N ILE A 493 3.84 17.10 -14.16
CA ILE A 493 4.74 17.83 -15.07
C ILE A 493 4.76 19.31 -14.69
N GLY A 494 5.84 20.03 -15.00
CA GLY A 494 5.91 21.48 -14.83
C GLY A 494 6.74 22.15 -15.93
N ALA A 495 6.66 23.47 -16.01
CA ALA A 495 7.47 24.29 -16.92
C ALA A 495 7.96 25.55 -16.19
N GLU A 496 9.21 25.95 -16.40
CA GLU A 496 9.82 27.09 -15.71
C GLU A 496 10.53 28.08 -16.64
N MET A 497 10.60 29.34 -16.22
CA MET A 497 11.34 30.42 -16.86
C MET A 497 11.79 31.44 -15.81
N SER A 498 13.11 31.58 -15.60
CA SER A 498 13.68 32.46 -14.57
C SER A 498 13.14 32.11 -13.18
N ASP A 499 12.27 32.95 -12.63
CA ASP A 499 11.61 32.85 -11.33
C ASP A 499 10.22 32.21 -11.41
N ALA A 500 9.61 32.17 -12.60
CA ALA A 500 8.29 31.61 -12.80
C ALA A 500 8.35 30.09 -12.93
N LYS A 501 7.47 29.40 -12.18
CA LYS A 501 7.25 27.95 -12.27
C LYS A 501 5.76 27.68 -12.41
N ILE A 502 5.39 27.05 -13.52
CA ILE A 502 4.07 26.47 -13.76
C ILE A 502 4.15 24.98 -13.41
N LYS A 503 3.23 24.48 -12.60
CA LYS A 503 3.14 23.06 -12.20
C LYS A 503 1.77 22.51 -12.56
N VAL A 504 1.70 21.28 -13.04
CA VAL A 504 0.44 20.53 -13.20
C VAL A 504 0.40 19.45 -12.13
N LEU A 505 -0.53 19.61 -11.19
CA LEU A 505 -0.82 18.68 -10.11
C LEU A 505 -2.11 17.92 -10.44
N VAL A 506 -2.15 16.62 -10.16
CA VAL A 506 -3.34 15.78 -10.35
C VAL A 506 -3.62 15.00 -9.07
N TYR A 507 -4.87 15.10 -8.60
CA TYR A 507 -5.39 14.40 -7.42
C TYR A 507 -6.64 13.60 -7.78
N ALA A 508 -6.97 12.57 -7.01
CA ALA A 508 -8.23 11.82 -7.21
C ALA A 508 -9.45 12.66 -6.77
N ASN A 509 -10.47 12.74 -7.62
CA ASN A 509 -11.73 13.44 -7.31
C ASN A 509 -12.72 12.55 -6.54
N SER A 510 -12.27 11.93 -5.45
CA SER A 510 -13.08 10.97 -4.67
C SER A 510 -14.34 11.58 -4.05
N GLN A 511 -14.44 12.92 -3.98
CA GLN A 511 -15.62 13.66 -3.51
C GLN A 511 -16.52 14.16 -4.66
N LYS A 512 -16.19 13.85 -5.93
CA LYS A 512 -16.89 14.29 -7.15
C LYS A 512 -17.20 15.80 -7.17
N VAL A 513 -16.26 16.62 -6.66
CA VAL A 513 -16.40 18.09 -6.59
C VAL A 513 -16.13 18.68 -7.97
N ASP A 514 -16.84 19.74 -8.34
CA ASP A 514 -16.47 20.56 -9.49
C ASP A 514 -15.35 21.55 -9.16
N ALA A 515 -14.76 22.16 -10.18
CA ALA A 515 -13.66 23.11 -10.02
C ALA A 515 -14.04 24.32 -9.15
N LYS A 516 -15.30 24.76 -9.21
CA LYS A 516 -15.79 25.94 -8.46
C LYS A 516 -15.90 25.64 -6.97
N GLY A 517 -16.56 24.56 -6.58
CA GLY A 517 -16.66 24.11 -5.19
C GLY A 517 -15.31 23.74 -4.58
N TYR A 518 -14.35 23.30 -5.39
CA TYR A 518 -12.95 23.16 -4.96
C TYR A 518 -12.31 24.54 -4.68
N VAL A 519 -12.39 25.47 -5.63
CA VAL A 519 -11.84 26.83 -5.51
C VAL A 519 -12.44 27.60 -4.33
N GLU A 520 -13.76 27.57 -4.13
CA GLU A 520 -14.44 28.22 -3.00
C GLU A 520 -13.97 27.66 -1.64
N LYS A 521 -13.73 26.34 -1.57
CA LYS A 521 -13.25 25.63 -0.38
C LYS A 521 -11.80 25.98 -0.04
N GLU A 522 -10.91 26.12 -1.03
CA GLU A 522 -9.52 26.56 -0.81
C GLU A 522 -9.42 28.06 -0.54
N ALA A 523 -10.20 28.90 -1.22
CA ALA A 523 -10.28 30.33 -0.97
C ALA A 523 -10.69 30.64 0.48
N LYS A 524 -11.67 29.89 1.02
CA LYS A 524 -12.10 30.00 2.41
C LYS A 524 -11.02 29.61 3.45
N LYS A 525 -10.01 28.83 3.07
CA LYS A 525 -8.82 28.60 3.93
C LYS A 525 -7.84 29.76 3.82
N LEU A 526 -7.59 30.24 2.59
CA LEU A 526 -6.60 31.27 2.30
C LEU A 526 -7.00 32.64 2.86
N THR A 527 -8.29 32.99 2.90
CA THR A 527 -8.77 34.25 3.52
C THR A 527 -8.52 34.34 5.04
N GLY A 528 -8.19 33.23 5.71
CA GLY A 528 -7.70 33.23 7.09
C GLY A 528 -6.24 33.72 7.23
N ASN A 529 -5.47 33.77 6.13
CA ASN A 529 -4.06 34.16 6.10
C ASN A 529 -3.76 35.34 5.15
N TYR A 530 -4.60 35.58 4.13
CA TYR A 530 -4.42 36.59 3.08
C TYR A 530 -5.66 37.49 2.98
N LYS A 531 -5.45 38.78 2.73
CA LYS A 531 -6.54 39.77 2.62
C LYS A 531 -7.28 39.73 1.29
N ASN A 532 -6.53 39.70 0.18
CA ASN A 532 -7.07 39.82 -1.18
C ASN A 532 -6.96 38.49 -1.94
N VAL A 533 -7.72 37.49 -1.52
CA VAL A 533 -7.91 36.25 -2.29
C VAL A 533 -8.96 36.52 -3.37
N GLN A 534 -8.61 36.35 -4.64
CA GLN A 534 -9.52 36.54 -5.78
C GLN A 534 -9.86 35.19 -6.40
N THR A 535 -11.10 35.03 -6.85
CA THR A 535 -11.60 33.79 -7.48
C THR A 535 -12.53 34.11 -8.64
N GLY A 536 -12.59 33.24 -9.64
CA GLY A 536 -13.50 33.37 -10.77
C GLY A 536 -13.52 32.14 -11.67
N GLU A 537 -14.11 32.27 -12.85
CA GLU A 537 -14.19 31.20 -13.86
C GLU A 537 -13.01 31.27 -14.83
N VAL A 538 -12.57 30.12 -15.35
CA VAL A 538 -11.51 30.03 -16.36
C VAL A 538 -11.80 28.89 -17.34
N SER A 539 -11.39 29.03 -18.60
CA SER A 539 -11.66 28.04 -19.65
C SER A 539 -10.36 27.48 -20.22
N GLY A 540 -10.29 26.15 -20.32
CA GLY A 540 -9.36 25.45 -21.21
C GLY A 540 -9.97 25.28 -22.61
N SER A 541 -9.26 24.62 -23.51
CA SER A 541 -9.66 24.47 -24.93
C SER A 541 -10.89 23.58 -25.14
N ASN A 542 -11.27 22.75 -24.16
CA ASN A 542 -12.49 21.93 -24.21
C ASN A 542 -13.13 21.69 -22.83
N CYS A 543 -12.77 22.47 -21.82
CA CYS A 543 -13.21 22.28 -20.44
C CYS A 543 -13.38 23.63 -19.74
N LEU A 544 -14.37 23.70 -18.84
CA LEU A 544 -14.56 24.83 -17.93
C LEU A 544 -13.91 24.50 -16.58
N GLY A 545 -13.44 25.53 -15.90
CA GLY A 545 -12.77 25.46 -14.62
C GLY A 545 -13.00 26.72 -13.80
N ALA A 546 -12.33 26.80 -12.65
CA ALA A 546 -12.32 27.97 -11.79
C ALA A 546 -10.88 28.32 -11.40
N PHE A 547 -10.63 29.57 -11.05
CA PHE A 547 -9.32 30.01 -10.58
C PHE A 547 -9.36 30.57 -9.17
N ILE A 548 -8.19 30.53 -8.53
CA ILE A 548 -7.86 31.27 -7.32
C ILE A 548 -6.49 31.93 -7.48
N LEU A 549 -6.39 33.22 -7.15
CA LEU A 549 -5.12 33.95 -7.15
C LEU A 549 -4.98 34.84 -5.91
N TYR A 550 -3.75 34.97 -5.43
CA TYR A 550 -3.37 35.70 -4.21
C TYR A 550 -1.87 36.03 -4.24
N THR A 551 -1.40 36.81 -3.26
CA THR A 551 -0.06 37.41 -3.28
C THR A 551 0.49 37.59 -1.86
N ASP A 552 1.78 37.38 -1.65
CA ASP A 552 2.41 37.38 -0.32
C ASP A 552 2.45 38.75 0.37
N SER A 553 2.43 39.86 -0.37
CA SER A 553 2.27 41.21 0.20
C SER A 553 0.94 41.42 0.93
N ASP A 554 -0.09 40.61 0.62
CA ASP A 554 -1.41 40.62 1.25
C ASP A 554 -1.55 39.63 2.43
N GLN A 555 -0.47 38.97 2.85
CA GLN A 555 -0.48 38.16 4.08
C GLN A 555 -0.81 39.02 5.32
N ILE A 556 -1.67 38.47 6.18
CA ILE A 556 -2.17 39.13 7.41
C ILE A 556 -1.04 39.26 8.45
N ARG A 557 -0.22 38.21 8.59
CA ARG A 557 1.13 38.31 9.20
C ARG A 557 2.11 38.59 8.06
N LYS A 558 2.78 39.73 8.07
CA LYS A 558 3.83 39.99 7.08
C LYS A 558 4.99 39.01 7.23
N PRO A 559 5.58 38.52 6.12
CA PRO A 559 6.85 37.80 6.16
C PRO A 559 8.00 38.70 6.62
N SER A 560 9.18 38.11 6.85
CA SER A 560 10.41 38.87 7.14
C SER A 560 10.76 39.81 5.97
N SER A 561 11.42 40.94 6.29
CA SER A 561 11.82 41.97 5.31
C SER A 561 12.62 41.44 4.12
N ASP A 562 13.34 40.34 4.35
CA ASP A 562 14.35 39.81 3.42
C ASP A 562 13.81 38.62 2.61
N ALA A 563 12.55 38.22 2.83
CA ALA A 563 11.90 37.15 2.08
C ALA A 563 11.35 37.66 0.74
N PRO A 564 11.62 36.98 -0.39
CA PRO A 564 11.04 37.36 -1.68
C PRO A 564 9.54 37.07 -1.69
N LEU A 565 8.74 38.08 -2.01
CA LEU A 565 7.29 37.97 -2.10
C LEU A 565 6.88 37.27 -3.41
N LEU A 566 5.97 36.32 -3.32
CA LEU A 566 5.47 35.54 -4.46
C LEU A 566 4.03 35.90 -4.81
N PHE A 567 3.76 35.83 -6.12
CA PHE A 567 2.41 35.79 -6.69
C PHE A 567 2.04 34.33 -6.96
N HIS A 568 0.81 33.96 -6.61
CA HIS A 568 0.26 32.61 -6.75
C HIS A 568 -1.03 32.65 -7.55
N TYR A 569 -1.17 31.78 -8.56
CA TYR A 569 -2.38 31.66 -9.39
C TYR A 569 -2.59 30.19 -9.76
N ASP A 570 -3.64 29.59 -9.21
CA ASP A 570 -4.11 28.25 -9.55
C ASP A 570 -5.30 28.34 -10.51
N ALA A 571 -5.21 27.63 -11.63
CA ALA A 571 -6.34 27.29 -12.49
C ALA A 571 -6.72 25.83 -12.25
N VAL A 572 -7.96 25.60 -11.82
CA VAL A 572 -8.48 24.30 -11.41
C VAL A 572 -9.47 23.77 -12.44
N PHE A 573 -9.30 22.50 -12.84
CA PHE A 573 -10.22 21.76 -13.68
C PHE A 573 -10.57 20.42 -13.02
N THR A 574 -11.71 19.82 -13.38
CA THR A 574 -12.22 18.60 -12.75
C THR A 574 -12.92 17.69 -13.75
N ASN A 575 -12.77 16.38 -13.59
CA ASN A 575 -13.68 15.37 -14.12
C ASN A 575 -14.06 14.36 -13.03
N GLU A 576 -14.80 13.30 -13.38
CA GLU A 576 -15.27 12.28 -12.42
C GLU A 576 -14.15 11.56 -11.65
N LYS A 577 -12.94 11.48 -12.23
CA LYS A 577 -11.79 10.74 -11.68
C LYS A 577 -10.80 11.64 -10.97
N PHE A 578 -10.59 12.85 -11.49
CA PHE A 578 -9.42 13.68 -11.21
C PHE A 578 -9.74 15.17 -11.02
N ILE A 579 -9.00 15.78 -10.09
CA ILE A 579 -8.87 17.24 -9.91
C ILE A 579 -7.49 17.62 -10.46
N TYR A 580 -7.46 18.58 -11.36
CA TYR A 580 -6.27 19.09 -12.02
C TYR A 580 -6.02 20.52 -11.54
N ILE A 581 -4.82 20.80 -11.05
CA ILE A 581 -4.42 22.15 -10.64
C ILE A 581 -3.21 22.56 -11.48
N ILE A 582 -3.39 23.56 -12.32
CA ILE A 582 -2.30 24.24 -13.01
C ILE A 582 -1.92 25.43 -12.13
N ARG A 583 -0.75 25.39 -11.51
CA ARG A 583 -0.28 26.36 -10.49
C ARG A 583 0.87 27.19 -11.03
N LEU A 584 0.71 28.50 -11.17
CA LEU A 584 1.80 29.46 -11.34
C LEU A 584 2.29 29.95 -9.97
N THR A 585 3.61 29.99 -9.81
CA THR A 585 4.29 30.78 -8.78
C THR A 585 5.42 31.58 -9.43
N CYS A 586 5.54 32.88 -9.14
CA CYS A 586 6.63 33.77 -9.57
C CYS A 586 6.83 34.92 -8.57
N PHE A 587 7.84 35.78 -8.73
CA PHE A 587 7.95 36.98 -7.88
C PHE A 587 6.84 38.00 -8.22
N GLU A 588 6.30 38.70 -7.21
CA GLU A 588 5.22 39.68 -7.42
C GLU A 588 5.56 40.76 -8.45
N ALA A 589 6.80 41.25 -8.44
CA ALA A 589 7.31 42.24 -9.39
C ALA A 589 7.24 41.77 -10.87
N ASN A 590 7.17 40.46 -11.11
CA ASN A 590 7.07 39.87 -12.43
C ASN A 590 5.65 39.36 -12.77
N ARG A 591 4.65 39.54 -11.88
CA ARG A 591 3.26 39.06 -12.06
C ARG A 591 2.72 39.33 -13.45
N THR A 592 2.69 40.60 -13.87
CA THR A 592 2.04 41.05 -15.12
C THR A 592 2.64 40.43 -16.38
N LYS A 593 3.91 40.00 -16.33
CA LYS A 593 4.56 39.25 -17.42
C LYS A 593 4.00 37.83 -17.49
N TYR A 594 4.12 37.08 -16.39
CA TYR A 594 3.86 35.64 -16.38
C TYR A 594 2.39 35.26 -16.24
N GLU A 595 1.54 36.15 -15.69
CA GLU A 595 0.08 35.97 -15.63
C GLU A 595 -0.53 35.84 -17.04
N LYS A 596 0.03 36.55 -18.03
CA LYS A 596 -0.35 36.41 -19.44
C LYS A 596 0.12 35.08 -20.03
N ASP A 597 1.40 34.74 -19.88
CA ASP A 597 1.98 33.49 -20.40
C ASP A 597 1.23 32.26 -19.83
N PHE A 598 0.92 32.30 -18.54
CA PHE A 598 0.14 31.28 -17.85
C PHE A 598 -1.31 31.22 -18.37
N SER A 599 -1.97 32.36 -18.60
CA SER A 599 -3.32 32.39 -19.16
C SER A 599 -3.39 31.75 -20.56
N GLU A 600 -2.36 31.92 -21.40
CA GLU A 600 -2.27 31.19 -22.68
C GLU A 600 -2.16 29.67 -22.42
N ALA A 601 -1.24 29.24 -21.55
CA ALA A 601 -1.06 27.83 -21.20
C ALA A 601 -2.34 27.18 -20.65
N VAL A 602 -3.06 27.86 -19.75
CA VAL A 602 -4.36 27.42 -19.22
C VAL A 602 -5.41 27.32 -20.33
N SER A 603 -5.53 28.31 -21.21
CA SER A 603 -6.47 28.28 -22.34
C SER A 603 -6.20 27.13 -23.33
N SER A 604 -4.96 26.65 -23.40
CA SER A 604 -4.55 25.52 -24.23
C SER A 604 -4.81 24.14 -23.61
N PHE A 605 -5.12 24.08 -22.30
CA PHE A 605 -5.31 22.84 -21.57
C PHE A 605 -6.54 22.08 -22.07
N THR A 606 -6.45 20.75 -22.19
CA THR A 606 -7.59 19.91 -22.55
C THR A 606 -7.71 18.68 -21.67
N LEU A 607 -8.95 18.29 -21.36
CA LEU A 607 -9.29 17.02 -20.74
C LEU A 607 -9.76 16.00 -21.79
N GLY A 608 -9.52 14.71 -21.51
CA GLY A 608 -9.77 13.60 -22.42
C GLY A 608 -8.65 13.39 -23.44
N ASN A 609 -8.59 12.17 -23.98
CA ASN A 609 -7.65 11.80 -25.04
C ASN A 609 -8.19 12.27 -26.41
N LYS A 610 -7.33 12.89 -27.23
CA LYS A 610 -7.54 13.14 -28.65
C LYS A 610 -6.75 12.13 -29.49
#